data_AF-A0A413QU12-F1
#
_entry.id   AF-A0A413QU12-F1
#
_cell.length_a   1.000
_cell.length_b   1.000
_cell.length_c   1.000
_cell.angle_alpha   90.00
_cell.angle_beta   90.00
_cell.angle_gamma   90.00
#
_symmetry.space_group_name_H-M   'P 1'
#
loop_
_entity.id
_entity.type
_entity.pdbx_description
1 polymer ?
#
loop_
_entity_poly.entity_id
_entity_poly.type
_entity_poly.pdbx_seq_one_letter_code
_entity_poly.pdbx_strand_id
1 'polypeptide(L)'
;MFVLYIGLPFSLWETNVALRRNEEKQIAAFQRAGLPLVPVNGGTGSRRICRHYGWDDSFVSENALPDEEFLEDHVFWEDYMLLYISPGAACSDAMYQQFAGQAARAGADNGLFVAADLCGVTEPVPWQHEAHIIWHRGAEPFPCEGNCRLSMAFDGAQIHVVGMKEKVYHGTIASEEKMPVFLQSLLHGATLEEALQAGT
;
A
#
# COMPACT_ATOMS: atom_id res chain seq x y z
N MET A 1 8.38 13.39 4.31
CA MET A 1 7.29 12.67 4.98
C MET A 1 7.54 11.20 4.78
N PHE A 2 7.65 10.43 5.85
CA PHE A 2 7.82 8.98 5.76
C PHE A 2 6.46 8.29 5.58
N VAL A 3 6.48 7.08 5.03
CA VAL A 3 5.30 6.28 4.75
C VAL A 3 5.44 4.95 5.47
N LEU A 4 4.49 4.61 6.34
CA LEU A 4 4.43 3.26 6.89
C LEU A 4 4.11 2.28 5.76
N TYR A 5 4.77 1.14 5.75
CA TYR A 5 4.80 0.26 4.59
C TYR A 5 4.59 -1.20 4.98
N ILE A 6 3.48 -1.76 4.51
CA ILE A 6 3.19 -3.20 4.57
C ILE A 6 3.50 -3.79 3.19
N GLY A 7 4.70 -4.33 3.07
CA GLY A 7 5.22 -4.90 1.82
C GLY A 7 5.01 -6.41 1.69
N LEU A 8 5.73 -7.01 0.73
CA LEU A 8 5.96 -8.45 0.68
C LEU A 8 6.43 -8.97 2.06
N PRO A 9 5.91 -10.11 2.56
CA PRO A 9 6.38 -10.69 3.80
C PRO A 9 7.89 -10.92 3.76
N PHE A 10 8.62 -10.51 4.79
CA PHE A 10 10.07 -10.66 4.80
C PHE A 10 10.53 -12.13 4.78
N SER A 11 9.71 -13.04 5.32
CA SER A 11 9.91 -14.49 5.19
C SER A 11 9.90 -14.99 3.73
N LEU A 12 9.25 -14.26 2.81
CA LEU A 12 9.17 -14.58 1.39
C LEU A 12 10.17 -13.80 0.54
N TRP A 13 10.94 -12.88 1.12
CA TRP A 13 11.80 -11.96 0.38
C TRP A 13 12.83 -12.67 -0.51
N GLU A 14 13.43 -13.75 -0.02
CA GLU A 14 14.44 -14.50 -0.76
C GLU A 14 13.84 -15.56 -1.69
N THR A 15 12.63 -16.06 -1.38
CA THR A 15 12.03 -17.20 -2.07
C THR A 15 11.09 -16.76 -3.19
N ASN A 16 10.42 -15.61 -3.05
CA ASN A 16 9.48 -15.09 -4.04
C ASN A 16 10.10 -13.97 -4.89
N VAL A 17 11.03 -14.34 -5.77
CA VAL A 17 11.80 -13.41 -6.62
C VAL A 17 10.90 -12.57 -7.53
N ALA A 18 9.78 -13.12 -8.02
CA ALA A 18 8.88 -12.41 -8.91
C ALA A 18 8.16 -11.26 -8.19
N LEU A 19 7.57 -11.53 -7.02
CA LEU A 19 6.94 -10.48 -6.22
C LEU A 19 7.97 -9.49 -5.70
N ARG A 20 9.14 -9.96 -5.21
CA ARG A 20 10.21 -9.06 -4.77
C ARG A 20 10.60 -8.06 -5.86
N ARG A 21 10.75 -8.49 -7.11
CA ARG A 21 11.12 -7.58 -8.21
C ARG A 21 10.07 -6.50 -8.46
N ASN A 22 8.78 -6.83 -8.32
CA ASN A 22 7.73 -5.83 -8.43
C ASN A 22 7.75 -4.86 -7.24
N GLU A 23 7.97 -5.40 -6.04
CA GLU A 23 8.13 -4.64 -4.81
C GLU A 23 9.30 -3.64 -4.90
N GLU A 24 10.46 -4.08 -5.41
CA GLU A 24 11.65 -3.24 -5.61
C GLU A 24 11.38 -2.04 -6.53
N LYS A 25 10.56 -2.22 -7.57
CA LYS A 25 10.16 -1.10 -8.43
C LYS A 25 9.30 -0.09 -7.68
N GLN A 26 8.35 -0.56 -6.88
CA GLN A 26 7.48 0.30 -6.09
C GLN A 26 8.30 1.07 -5.05
N ILE A 27 9.19 0.39 -4.33
CA ILE A 27 10.11 1.01 -3.38
C ILE A 27 10.91 2.13 -4.05
N ALA A 28 11.47 1.87 -5.23
CA ALA A 28 12.20 2.87 -6.00
C ALA A 28 11.30 4.04 -6.47
N ALA A 29 10.04 3.78 -6.80
CA ALA A 29 9.08 4.82 -7.18
C ALA A 29 8.71 5.72 -5.99
N PHE A 30 8.48 5.15 -4.80
CA PHE A 30 8.26 5.91 -3.56
C PHE A 30 9.46 6.79 -3.20
N GLN A 31 10.68 6.25 -3.31
CA GLN A 31 11.90 7.03 -3.11
C GLN A 31 12.01 8.22 -4.08
N ARG A 32 11.75 8.00 -5.38
CA ARG A 32 11.75 9.07 -6.40
C ARG A 32 10.67 10.13 -6.13
N ALA A 33 9.52 9.72 -5.61
CA ALA A 33 8.45 10.62 -5.21
C ALA A 33 8.72 11.35 -3.88
N GLY A 34 9.89 11.18 -3.24
CA GLY A 34 10.20 11.84 -1.97
C GLY A 34 9.36 11.33 -0.78
N LEU A 35 8.87 10.09 -0.90
CA LEU A 35 8.08 9.38 0.11
C LEU A 35 8.87 8.17 0.63
N PRO A 36 9.93 8.36 1.44
CA PRO A 36 10.71 7.25 1.99
C PRO A 36 9.84 6.31 2.83
N LEU A 37 10.05 5.00 2.67
CA LEU A 37 9.27 3.96 3.31
C LEU A 37 9.87 3.57 4.68
N VAL A 38 9.00 3.24 5.63
CA VAL A 38 9.30 2.64 6.93
C VAL A 38 8.49 1.35 7.05
N PRO A 39 9.12 0.16 7.01
CA PRO A 39 8.42 -1.10 7.02
C PRO A 39 7.77 -1.38 8.38
N VAL A 40 6.52 -1.85 8.35
CA VAL A 40 5.88 -2.56 9.46
C VAL A 40 5.71 -4.01 8.99
N ASN A 41 6.57 -4.91 9.45
CA ASN A 41 6.68 -6.25 8.85
C ASN A 41 7.34 -7.23 9.82
N GLY A 42 7.43 -8.50 9.44
CA GLY A 42 8.09 -9.50 10.25
C GLY A 42 8.57 -10.73 9.50
N GLY A 43 9.46 -11.46 10.15
CA GLY A 43 9.98 -12.74 9.68
C GLY A 43 11.50 -12.79 9.55
N THR A 44 12.00 -14.01 9.32
CA THR A 44 13.43 -14.29 9.33
C THR A 44 14.20 -13.44 8.33
N GLY A 45 15.28 -12.79 8.80
CA GLY A 45 16.15 -11.97 7.97
C GLY A 45 15.67 -10.52 7.80
N SER A 46 14.65 -10.11 8.54
CA SER A 46 14.05 -8.78 8.48
C SER A 46 15.05 -7.63 8.65
N ARG A 47 15.92 -7.65 9.66
CA ARG A 47 16.97 -6.63 9.85
C ARG A 47 17.97 -6.57 8.71
N ARG A 48 18.28 -7.71 8.07
CA ARG A 48 19.16 -7.75 6.89
C ARG A 48 18.50 -7.05 5.70
N ILE A 49 17.21 -7.29 5.50
CA ILE A 49 16.41 -6.66 4.45
C ILE A 49 16.33 -5.14 4.69
N CYS A 50 15.99 -4.71 5.91
CA CYS A 50 15.92 -3.28 6.24
C CYS A 50 17.27 -2.58 6.01
N ARG A 51 18.37 -3.18 6.46
CA ARG A 51 19.72 -2.65 6.21
C ARG A 51 20.05 -2.54 4.72
N HIS A 52 19.61 -3.48 3.89
CA HIS A 52 19.86 -3.45 2.45
C HIS A 52 19.19 -2.25 1.78
N TYR A 53 17.94 -1.93 2.16
CA TYR A 53 17.20 -0.80 1.61
C TYR A 53 17.39 0.51 2.39
N GLY A 54 18.18 0.50 3.47
CA GLY A 54 18.40 1.67 4.33
C GLY A 54 17.14 2.08 5.10
N TRP A 55 16.26 1.13 5.42
CA TRP A 55 15.05 1.37 6.18
C TRP A 55 15.30 1.39 7.69
N ASP A 56 14.49 2.17 8.39
CA ASP A 56 14.30 2.05 9.83
C ASP A 56 13.64 0.69 10.13
N ASP A 57 14.21 -0.06 11.09
CA ASP A 57 13.73 -1.38 11.51
C ASP A 57 12.96 -1.36 12.84
N SER A 58 12.56 -0.18 13.32
CA SER A 58 11.83 0.00 14.59
C SER A 58 10.51 -0.77 14.67
N PHE A 59 9.80 -0.93 13.55
CA PHE A 59 8.50 -1.61 13.51
C PHE A 59 8.57 -3.00 12.87
N VAL A 60 9.73 -3.66 13.04
CA VAL A 60 10.02 -4.93 12.39
C VAL A 60 10.37 -6.02 13.39
N SER A 61 9.72 -7.18 13.27
CA SER A 61 9.97 -8.36 14.12
C SER A 61 10.83 -9.43 13.40
N GLU A 62 11.85 -9.97 14.07
CA GLU A 62 12.80 -10.94 13.46
C GLU A 62 12.25 -12.36 13.29
N ASN A 63 11.25 -12.76 14.09
CA ASN A 63 10.85 -14.17 14.19
C ASN A 63 9.36 -14.44 13.90
N ALA A 64 8.54 -13.40 13.91
CA ALA A 64 7.11 -13.50 13.68
C ALA A 64 6.60 -12.23 13.01
N LEU A 65 5.36 -12.23 12.57
CA LEU A 65 4.66 -10.99 12.23
C LEU A 65 4.41 -10.18 13.50
N PRO A 66 4.40 -8.83 13.42
CA PRO A 66 3.87 -8.01 14.49
C PRO A 66 2.44 -8.43 14.83
N ASP A 67 2.13 -8.59 16.10
CA ASP A 67 0.78 -8.85 16.59
C ASP A 67 0.05 -7.54 16.92
N GLU A 68 -1.20 -7.67 17.37
CA GLU A 68 -2.06 -6.53 17.69
C GLU A 68 -1.47 -5.66 18.82
N GLU A 69 -0.92 -6.27 19.87
CA GLU A 69 -0.25 -5.55 20.97
C GLU A 69 0.96 -4.77 20.46
N PHE A 70 1.77 -5.35 19.56
CA PHE A 70 2.86 -4.61 18.92
C PHE A 70 2.36 -3.41 18.10
N LEU A 71 1.32 -3.61 17.29
CA LEU A 71 0.73 -2.55 16.47
C LEU A 71 0.17 -1.42 17.34
N GLU A 72 -0.43 -1.72 18.48
CA GLU A 72 -0.99 -0.72 19.40
C GLU A 72 0.09 0.02 20.20
N ASP A 73 1.06 -0.70 20.76
CA ASP A 73 1.97 -0.14 21.76
C ASP A 73 3.30 0.37 21.17
N HIS A 74 3.70 -0.11 19.99
CA HIS A 74 5.06 0.13 19.48
C HIS A 74 5.10 0.89 18.17
N VAL A 75 4.00 0.99 17.42
CA VAL A 75 3.94 1.77 16.18
C VAL A 75 3.44 3.17 16.51
N PHE A 76 4.28 4.18 16.30
CA PHE A 76 3.94 5.60 16.48
C PHE A 76 3.14 6.10 15.28
N TRP A 77 1.88 5.67 15.16
CA TRP A 77 1.00 5.98 14.03
C TRP A 77 0.95 7.48 13.73
N GLU A 78 0.80 8.30 14.76
CA GLU A 78 0.65 9.75 14.69
C GLU A 78 1.84 10.49 14.04
N ASP A 79 3.02 9.86 13.96
CA ASP A 79 4.20 10.43 13.29
C ASP A 79 4.13 10.31 11.76
N TYR A 80 3.13 9.59 11.23
CA TYR A 80 2.97 9.31 9.82
C TYR A 80 1.62 9.80 9.30
N MET A 81 1.59 10.18 8.02
CA MET A 81 0.34 10.57 7.35
C MET A 81 -0.21 9.48 6.43
N LEU A 82 0.62 8.52 6.04
CA LEU A 82 0.30 7.50 5.04
C LEU A 82 0.76 6.13 5.50
N LEU A 83 -0.16 5.17 5.44
CA LEU A 83 0.10 3.74 5.43
C LEU A 83 -0.12 3.21 4.00
N TYR A 84 0.90 2.58 3.43
CA TYR A 84 0.84 1.96 2.12
C TYR A 84 0.92 0.43 2.23
N ILE A 85 -0.04 -0.26 1.61
CA ILE A 85 -0.10 -1.73 1.55
C ILE A 85 0.14 -2.16 0.10
N SER A 86 1.17 -2.98 -0.12
CA SER A 86 1.62 -3.35 -1.46
C SER A 86 0.89 -4.57 -2.04
N PRO A 87 1.07 -4.84 -3.35
CA PRO A 87 0.60 -6.09 -3.96
C PRO A 87 1.22 -7.33 -3.31
N GLY A 88 2.47 -7.23 -2.85
CA GLY A 88 3.13 -8.32 -2.14
C GLY A 88 2.36 -8.72 -0.89
N ALA A 89 1.88 -7.74 -0.12
CA ALA A 89 1.02 -7.99 1.02
C ALA A 89 -0.35 -8.53 0.60
N ALA A 90 -0.99 -7.88 -0.38
CA ALA A 90 -2.33 -8.23 -0.85
C ALA A 90 -2.44 -9.57 -1.59
N CYS A 91 -1.33 -10.14 -2.05
CA CYS A 91 -1.27 -11.48 -2.66
C CYS A 91 -0.68 -12.55 -1.72
N SER A 92 -0.46 -12.23 -0.44
CA SER A 92 0.09 -13.18 0.53
C SER A 92 -0.96 -14.10 1.15
N ASP A 93 -0.50 -15.07 1.94
CA ASP A 93 -1.36 -16.03 2.61
C ASP A 93 -2.32 -15.38 3.63
N ALA A 94 -3.32 -16.14 4.07
CA ALA A 94 -4.37 -15.65 4.97
C ALA A 94 -3.84 -15.06 6.29
N MET A 95 -2.73 -15.58 6.82
CA MET A 95 -2.14 -15.06 8.06
C MET A 95 -1.57 -13.67 7.84
N TYR A 96 -0.86 -13.46 6.74
CA TYR A 96 -0.33 -12.14 6.40
C TYR A 96 -1.42 -11.15 6.00
N GLN A 97 -2.49 -11.61 5.33
CA GLN A 97 -3.67 -10.77 5.03
C GLN A 97 -4.35 -10.30 6.31
N GLN A 98 -4.45 -11.17 7.33
CA GLN A 98 -5.01 -10.79 8.62
C GLN A 98 -4.17 -9.69 9.29
N PHE A 99 -2.84 -9.85 9.30
CA PHE A 99 -1.92 -8.82 9.78
C PHE A 99 -2.06 -7.50 9.01
N ALA A 100 -2.08 -7.55 7.67
CA ALA A 100 -2.26 -6.36 6.84
C ALA A 100 -3.58 -5.64 7.15
N GLY A 101 -4.66 -6.39 7.38
CA GLY A 101 -5.95 -5.84 7.78
C GLY A 101 -5.94 -5.21 9.17
N GLN A 102 -5.27 -5.83 10.15
CA GLN A 102 -5.10 -5.25 11.49
C GLN A 102 -4.30 -3.95 11.43
N ALA A 103 -3.21 -3.91 10.66
CA ALA A 103 -2.42 -2.69 10.47
C ALA A 103 -3.20 -1.60 9.71
N ALA A 104 -3.99 -1.97 8.70
CA ALA A 104 -4.85 -1.05 7.96
C ALA A 104 -5.86 -0.37 8.90
N ARG A 105 -6.54 -1.18 9.72
CA ARG A 105 -7.52 -0.69 10.70
C ARG A 105 -6.86 0.19 11.76
N ALA A 106 -5.77 -0.28 12.38
CA ALA A 106 -5.04 0.50 13.40
C ALA A 106 -4.54 1.84 12.85
N GLY A 107 -3.99 1.86 11.63
CA GLY A 107 -3.58 3.09 10.97
C GLY A 107 -4.77 4.03 10.73
N ALA A 108 -5.88 3.52 10.20
CA ALA A 108 -7.08 4.32 9.95
C ALA A 108 -7.68 4.89 11.25
N ASP A 109 -7.79 4.08 12.30
CA ASP A 109 -8.31 4.48 13.61
C ASP A 109 -7.43 5.57 14.28
N ASN A 110 -6.13 5.58 13.97
CA ASN A 110 -5.17 6.61 14.41
C ASN A 110 -5.01 7.78 13.43
N GLY A 111 -5.87 7.88 12.41
CA GLY A 111 -5.94 9.03 11.52
C GLY A 111 -5.00 9.03 10.32
N LEU A 112 -4.34 7.91 10.02
CA LEU A 112 -3.54 7.79 8.80
C LEU A 112 -4.45 7.66 7.59
N PHE A 113 -3.97 8.22 6.48
CA PHE A 113 -4.48 7.84 5.18
C PHE A 113 -3.95 6.45 4.81
N VAL A 114 -4.84 5.54 4.42
CA VAL A 114 -4.50 4.14 4.12
C VAL A 114 -4.73 3.89 2.64
N ALA A 115 -3.67 3.53 1.93
CA ALA A 115 -3.67 3.28 0.50
C ALA A 115 -3.25 1.83 0.23
N ALA A 116 -4.02 1.10 -0.58
CA ALA A 116 -3.72 -0.29 -0.90
C ALA A 116 -3.63 -0.53 -2.42
N ASP A 117 -2.52 -1.14 -2.83
CA ASP A 117 -2.34 -1.65 -4.18
C ASP A 117 -2.73 -3.13 -4.23
N LEU A 118 -3.82 -3.41 -4.91
CA LEU A 118 -4.39 -4.73 -5.10
C LEU A 118 -4.07 -5.26 -6.51
N CYS A 119 -3.02 -4.77 -7.17
CA CYS A 119 -2.60 -5.30 -8.47
C CYS A 119 -2.20 -6.78 -8.38
N GLY A 120 -2.88 -7.66 -9.11
CA GLY A 120 -2.67 -9.12 -9.05
C GLY A 120 -3.68 -9.85 -8.16
N VAL A 121 -4.49 -9.11 -7.41
CA VAL A 121 -5.68 -9.61 -6.73
C VAL A 121 -6.83 -9.69 -7.73
N THR A 122 -7.49 -10.85 -7.83
CA THR A 122 -8.62 -11.07 -8.74
C THR A 122 -9.99 -10.95 -8.07
N GLU A 123 -10.04 -11.11 -6.75
CA GLU A 123 -11.26 -11.03 -5.94
C GLU A 123 -10.99 -10.15 -4.71
N PRO A 124 -11.98 -9.40 -4.21
CA PRO A 124 -11.82 -8.55 -3.04
C PRO A 124 -11.10 -9.22 -1.86
N VAL A 125 -10.06 -8.58 -1.32
CA VAL A 125 -9.41 -9.08 -0.11
C VAL A 125 -10.24 -8.72 1.13
N PRO A 126 -10.24 -9.57 2.19
CA PRO A 126 -11.14 -9.40 3.32
C PRO A 126 -11.06 -8.04 4.03
N TRP A 127 -9.91 -7.37 3.96
CA TRP A 127 -9.63 -6.12 4.66
C TRP A 127 -9.63 -4.87 3.76
N GLN A 128 -9.92 -4.99 2.46
CA GLN A 128 -9.83 -3.82 1.56
C GLN A 128 -10.72 -2.64 1.97
N HIS A 129 -11.78 -2.92 2.73
CA HIS A 129 -12.70 -1.93 3.27
C HIS A 129 -12.07 -1.08 4.40
N GLU A 130 -10.93 -1.49 4.95
CA GLU A 130 -10.15 -0.71 5.93
C GLU A 130 -9.29 0.36 5.25
N ALA A 131 -8.97 0.18 3.96
CA ALA A 131 -8.21 1.16 3.18
C ALA A 131 -9.12 2.30 2.70
N HIS A 132 -8.56 3.51 2.61
CA HIS A 132 -9.27 4.70 2.14
C HIS A 132 -9.26 4.81 0.61
N ILE A 133 -8.14 4.44 -0.01
CA ILE A 133 -7.98 4.33 -1.46
C ILE A 133 -7.48 2.93 -1.79
N ILE A 134 -8.12 2.30 -2.76
CA ILE A 134 -7.66 1.03 -3.34
C ILE A 134 -7.51 1.16 -4.87
N TRP A 135 -6.60 0.39 -5.43
CA TRP A 135 -6.53 0.22 -6.87
C TRP A 135 -6.11 -1.18 -7.28
N HIS A 136 -6.53 -1.60 -8.47
CA HIS A 136 -6.10 -2.87 -9.04
C HIS A 136 -6.02 -2.78 -10.57
N ARG A 137 -5.46 -3.82 -11.17
CA ARG A 137 -5.52 -4.03 -12.62
C ARG A 137 -6.81 -4.78 -12.96
N GLY A 138 -7.63 -4.20 -13.84
CA GLY A 138 -8.93 -4.74 -14.18
C GLY A 138 -9.78 -3.74 -14.95
N ALA A 139 -10.93 -4.21 -15.45
CA ALA A 139 -11.88 -3.36 -16.16
C ALA A 139 -12.83 -2.60 -15.23
N GLU A 140 -13.17 -3.18 -14.08
CA GLU A 140 -14.16 -2.63 -13.15
C GLU A 140 -13.54 -2.48 -11.76
N PRO A 141 -13.68 -1.32 -11.09
CA PRO A 141 -13.20 -1.12 -9.73
C PRO A 141 -13.90 -2.04 -8.74
N PHE A 142 -13.19 -2.47 -7.71
CA PHE A 142 -13.82 -3.15 -6.57
C PHE A 142 -14.81 -2.23 -5.84
N PRO A 143 -15.85 -2.78 -5.20
CA PRO A 143 -16.82 -2.00 -4.44
C PRO A 143 -16.17 -1.15 -3.35
N CYS A 144 -16.64 0.10 -3.20
CA CYS A 144 -16.29 0.93 -2.06
C CYS A 144 -17.16 0.56 -0.85
N GLU A 145 -16.54 -0.01 0.18
CA GLU A 145 -17.19 -0.40 1.44
C GLU A 145 -16.38 0.12 2.62
N GLY A 146 -17.02 0.26 3.79
CA GLY A 146 -16.34 0.68 5.04
C GLY A 146 -15.67 2.05 4.92
N ASN A 147 -14.35 2.08 5.13
CA ASN A 147 -13.49 3.26 5.04
C ASN A 147 -13.13 3.64 3.60
N CYS A 148 -13.31 2.73 2.64
CA CYS A 148 -12.96 2.98 1.25
C CYS A 148 -13.80 4.11 0.66
N ARG A 149 -13.12 5.16 0.18
CA ARG A 149 -13.72 6.35 -0.44
C ARG A 149 -13.41 6.42 -1.93
N LEU A 150 -12.36 5.75 -2.38
CA LEU A 150 -11.94 5.72 -3.76
C LEU A 150 -11.45 4.32 -4.15
N SER A 151 -12.07 3.76 -5.19
CA SER A 151 -11.63 2.51 -5.80
C SER A 151 -11.31 2.78 -7.27
N MET A 152 -10.15 2.31 -7.72
CA MET A 152 -9.67 2.53 -9.08
C MET A 152 -9.35 1.21 -9.78
N ALA A 153 -9.73 1.09 -11.05
CA ALA A 153 -9.33 0.00 -11.92
C ALA A 153 -8.61 0.53 -13.16
N PHE A 154 -7.50 -0.14 -13.49
CA PHE A 154 -6.69 0.18 -14.66
C PHE A 154 -6.79 -0.94 -15.69
N ASP A 155 -7.36 -0.65 -16.86
CA ASP A 155 -7.51 -1.61 -17.96
C ASP A 155 -6.44 -1.45 -19.07
N GLY A 156 -5.47 -0.55 -18.84
CA GLY A 156 -4.38 -0.25 -19.77
C GLY A 156 -4.68 0.83 -20.81
N ALA A 157 -5.91 1.35 -20.88
CA ALA A 157 -6.28 2.51 -21.71
C ALA A 157 -7.16 3.54 -20.97
N GLN A 158 -7.83 3.10 -19.92
CA GLN A 158 -8.75 3.88 -19.10
C GLN A 158 -8.48 3.64 -17.62
N ILE A 159 -8.87 4.65 -16.84
CA ILE A 159 -8.89 4.61 -15.38
C ILE A 159 -10.35 4.73 -14.98
N HIS A 160 -10.92 3.66 -14.45
CA HIS A 160 -12.27 3.63 -13.92
C HIS A 160 -12.21 3.97 -12.44
N VAL A 161 -13.05 4.89 -11.99
CA VAL A 161 -13.01 5.40 -10.61
C VAL A 161 -14.41 5.38 -10.00
N VAL A 162 -14.55 4.73 -8.85
CA VAL A 162 -15.78 4.63 -8.05
C VAL A 162 -15.54 5.24 -6.66
N GLY A 163 -16.58 5.86 -6.07
CA GLY A 163 -16.48 6.53 -4.77
C GLY A 163 -17.43 7.72 -4.65
N MET A 164 -16.92 8.95 -4.77
CA MET A 164 -17.71 10.18 -4.62
C MET A 164 -18.64 10.47 -5.81
N LYS A 165 -18.21 10.14 -7.02
CA LYS A 165 -18.98 10.09 -8.27
C LYS A 165 -18.28 9.11 -9.21
N GLU A 166 -19.04 8.22 -9.83
CA GLU A 166 -18.47 7.36 -10.87
C GLU A 166 -17.94 8.22 -12.02
N LYS A 167 -16.68 7.99 -12.38
CA LYS A 167 -15.99 8.69 -13.47
C LYS A 167 -15.07 7.73 -14.20
N VAL A 168 -14.94 7.95 -15.49
CA VAL A 168 -13.94 7.28 -16.34
C VAL A 168 -13.01 8.35 -16.88
N TYR A 169 -11.70 8.15 -16.68
CA TYR A 169 -10.66 9.01 -17.24
C TYR A 169 -9.95 8.27 -18.38
N HIS A 170 -9.66 8.98 -19.46
CA HIS A 170 -8.85 8.45 -20.57
C HIS A 170 -7.37 8.66 -20.26
N GLY A 171 -6.60 7.57 -20.29
CA GLY A 171 -5.18 7.61 -19.96
C GLY A 171 -4.68 6.28 -19.41
N THR A 172 -3.37 6.12 -19.37
CA THR A 172 -2.72 4.94 -18.79
C THR A 172 -1.97 5.34 -17.53
N ILE A 173 -2.13 4.57 -16.45
CA ILE A 173 -1.30 4.68 -15.26
C ILE A 173 -0.46 3.41 -15.17
N ALA A 174 0.86 3.58 -15.27
CA ALA A 174 1.80 2.54 -14.86
C ALA A 174 1.83 2.52 -13.33
N SER A 175 0.91 1.76 -12.71
CA SER A 175 0.62 1.83 -11.27
C SER A 175 1.90 1.74 -10.41
N GLU A 176 2.79 0.81 -10.74
CA GLU A 176 4.07 0.58 -10.06
C GLU A 176 4.99 1.83 -10.03
N GLU A 177 4.89 2.73 -11.01
CA GLU A 177 5.77 3.89 -11.14
C GLU A 177 5.11 5.21 -10.74
N LYS A 178 3.79 5.28 -10.86
CA LYS A 178 3.05 6.55 -10.86
C LYS A 178 2.13 6.74 -9.67
N MET A 179 1.68 5.66 -9.03
CA MET A 179 0.84 5.75 -7.83
C MET A 179 1.52 6.50 -6.67
N PRO A 180 2.84 6.39 -6.42
CA PRO A 180 3.47 7.19 -5.39
C PRO A 180 3.37 8.70 -5.63
N VAL A 181 3.46 9.15 -6.89
CA VAL A 181 3.31 10.56 -7.27
C VAL A 181 1.86 11.03 -7.11
N PHE A 182 0.91 10.18 -7.49
CA PHE A 182 -0.52 10.40 -7.25
C PHE A 182 -0.81 10.59 -5.75
N LEU A 183 -0.34 9.67 -4.90
CA LEU A 183 -0.52 9.73 -3.44
C LEU A 183 0.15 10.97 -2.85
N GLN A 184 1.38 11.29 -3.30
CA GLN A 184 2.06 12.50 -2.89
C GLN A 184 1.22 13.74 -3.21
N SER A 185 0.67 13.83 -4.41
CA SER A 185 -0.14 14.98 -4.84
C SER A 185 -1.38 15.15 -3.96
N LEU A 186 -2.09 14.06 -3.67
CA LEU A 186 -3.24 14.09 -2.75
C LEU A 186 -2.85 14.55 -1.35
N LEU A 187 -1.73 14.07 -0.81
CA LEU A 187 -1.24 14.47 0.52
C LEU A 187 -0.84 15.95 0.58
N HIS A 188 -0.54 16.58 -0.56
CA HIS A 188 -0.31 18.03 -0.68
C HIS A 188 -1.58 18.82 -1.02
N GLY A 189 -2.75 18.18 -0.98
CA GLY A 189 -4.05 18.84 -1.16
C GLY A 189 -4.50 19.01 -2.62
N ALA A 190 -3.86 18.33 -3.57
CA ALA A 190 -4.33 18.30 -4.94
C ALA A 190 -5.73 17.65 -5.02
N THR A 191 -6.54 18.11 -5.97
CA THR A 191 -7.78 17.42 -6.32
C THR A 191 -7.47 16.05 -6.94
N LEU A 192 -8.46 15.15 -6.95
CA LEU A 192 -8.33 13.84 -7.59
C LEU A 192 -7.89 13.96 -9.06
N GLU A 193 -8.42 14.94 -9.79
CA GLU A 193 -8.10 15.14 -11.21
C GLU A 193 -6.66 15.61 -11.41
N GLU A 194 -6.19 16.58 -10.61
CA GLU A 194 -4.80 17.04 -10.63
C GLU A 194 -3.83 15.92 -10.24
N ALA A 195 -4.18 15.12 -9.23
CA ALA A 195 -3.36 14.00 -8.80
C ALA A 195 -3.27 12.89 -9.86
N LEU A 196 -4.38 12.59 -10.55
CA LEU A 196 -4.39 11.63 -11.67
C LEU A 196 -3.53 12.15 -12.83
N GLN A 197 -3.60 13.45 -13.15
CA GLN A 197 -2.77 14.06 -14.19
C GLN A 197 -1.27 14.04 -13.84
N ALA A 198 -0.90 14.23 -12.56
CA ALA A 198 0.48 14.11 -12.11
C ALA A 198 1.00 12.65 -12.21
N GLY A 199 0.09 11.67 -12.09
CA GLY A 199 0.35 10.25 -12.23
C GLY A 199 0.36 9.72 -13.66
N THR A 200 -0.26 10.38 -14.64
CA THR A 200 -0.20 9.96 -16.05
C THR A 200 1.06 10.49 -16.72
#